data_AF-Q7WY06-F1
#
_entry.id   AF-Q7WY06-F1
#
_cell.length_a   1.000
_cell.length_b   1.000
_cell.length_c   1.000
_cell.angle_alpha   90.00
_cell.angle_beta   90.00
_cell.angle_gamma   90.00
#
_symmetry.space_group_name_H-M   'P 1'
#
loop_
_entity.id
_entity.type
_entity.pdbx_description
1 polymer ?
#
loop_
_entity_poly.entity_id
_entity_poly.type
_entity_poly.pdbx_seq_one_letter_code
_entity_poly.pdbx_strand_id
1 'polypeptide(L)'
;MAEAIRKDAMMTKLYFDLLNSPAEAHSSIQKSLSVQAISTTVPILEFPSETVYAYASYINALSIGQRIDPAFTQSLTSAISNLAGRPIAVSDIYQKIHETTLRTPVEMGVRPNSITFEEYQATINQQAINMVQDMQDGDKGEKVEALQANMQFLYGQEINTDFIARNELAAGQRAKTVAIVQGHITIGYGFDTFVHEASELNSLNLVGSTRQKVLPALQLSTSDPGFWSVYALLGQSLTDDDGLLLFSAKARAVVQRIASNQFAGKWNGLPPAIKTVALDLYYQYGQTGNFPKFQQAINSHDWPAVIHELRNWNGVPNDPLQFITKRLEERAKYLAISFNYEQ
;
A
#
# COMPACT_ATOMS: atom_id res chain seq x y z
N MET A 1 -34.97 -47.47 24.29
CA MET A 1 -34.17 -47.21 23.08
C MET A 1 -33.77 -45.75 23.10
N ALA A 2 -32.56 -45.48 23.59
CA ALA A 2 -31.93 -44.16 23.52
C ALA A 2 -30.74 -44.34 22.59
N GLU A 3 -30.86 -43.82 21.37
CA GLU A 3 -29.84 -43.95 20.34
C GLU A 3 -28.96 -42.70 20.31
N ALA A 4 -27.66 -42.94 20.20
CA ALA A 4 -26.59 -41.97 20.35
C ALA A 4 -26.53 -40.99 19.17
N ILE A 5 -26.58 -39.69 19.47
CA ILE A 5 -26.28 -38.65 18.48
C ILE A 5 -24.76 -38.46 18.42
N ARG A 6 -24.19 -38.94 17.31
CA ARG A 6 -22.80 -38.77 16.87
C ARG A 6 -22.43 -37.27 16.83
N LYS A 7 -21.30 -36.92 17.45
CA LYS A 7 -20.74 -35.56 17.54
C LYS A 7 -19.74 -35.19 16.42
N ASP A 8 -19.51 -36.05 15.41
CA ASP A 8 -18.38 -35.89 14.49
C ASP A 8 -18.70 -35.43 13.06
N ALA A 9 -19.84 -34.77 12.81
CA ALA A 9 -20.17 -34.31 11.44
C ALA A 9 -20.60 -32.84 11.31
N MET A 10 -20.62 -32.07 12.40
CA MET A 10 -21.20 -30.72 12.40
C MET A 10 -20.18 -29.57 12.33
N MET A 11 -18.89 -29.84 12.53
CA MET A 11 -17.84 -28.81 12.50
C MET A 11 -17.21 -28.59 11.12
N THR A 12 -17.27 -29.58 10.21
CA THR A 12 -16.63 -29.48 8.89
C THR A 12 -17.55 -28.90 7.81
N LYS A 13 -18.85 -28.75 8.10
CA LYS A 13 -19.84 -28.22 7.15
C LYS A 13 -20.04 -26.71 7.27
N LEU A 14 -19.69 -26.09 8.40
CA LEU A 14 -19.86 -24.65 8.60
C LEU A 14 -18.78 -23.80 7.89
N TYR A 15 -17.64 -24.39 7.51
CA TYR A 15 -16.51 -23.64 6.94
C TYR A 15 -16.55 -23.54 5.40
N PHE A 16 -17.36 -24.37 4.72
CA PHE A 16 -17.46 -24.39 3.26
C PHE A 16 -18.67 -23.65 2.68
N ASP A 17 -19.73 -23.41 3.49
CA ASP A 17 -20.94 -22.71 3.01
C ASP A 17 -20.85 -21.17 3.11
N LEU A 18 -19.84 -20.62 3.80
CA LEU A 18 -19.58 -19.17 3.90
C LEU A 18 -18.83 -18.59 2.68
N LEU A 19 -18.35 -19.44 1.77
CA LEU A 19 -17.57 -19.03 0.60
C LEU A 19 -18.38 -19.03 -0.72
N ASN A 20 -19.68 -19.36 -0.71
CA ASN A 20 -20.46 -19.54 -1.95
C ASN A 20 -21.90 -18.98 -1.95
N SER A 21 -22.28 -18.05 -1.07
CA SER A 21 -23.62 -17.44 -1.11
C SER A 21 -23.61 -16.05 -1.76
N PRO A 22 -24.41 -15.78 -2.81
CA PRO A 22 -24.55 -14.46 -3.41
C PRO A 22 -25.19 -13.47 -2.42
N ALA A 23 -24.78 -12.20 -2.53
CA ALA A 23 -25.32 -11.10 -1.76
C ALA A 23 -26.77 -10.78 -2.15
N GLU A 24 -27.74 -11.47 -1.56
CA GLU A 24 -29.14 -11.03 -1.48
C GLU A 24 -29.94 -12.00 -0.58
N ALA A 25 -30.25 -11.54 0.63
CA ALA A 25 -31.43 -11.91 1.45
C ALA A 25 -31.10 -11.88 2.95
N HIS A 26 -31.11 -10.69 3.55
CA HIS A 26 -31.60 -10.58 4.93
C HIS A 26 -32.66 -9.48 4.99
N SER A 27 -33.87 -9.96 5.30
CA SER A 27 -35.12 -9.22 5.31
C SER A 27 -35.09 -8.02 6.24
N SER A 28 -35.52 -6.89 5.69
CA SER A 28 -36.20 -5.80 6.39
C SER A 28 -37.09 -6.31 7.55
N ILE A 29 -37.11 -5.54 8.64
CA ILE A 29 -37.90 -5.70 9.89
C ILE A 29 -37.02 -6.11 11.09
N GLN A 30 -36.15 -5.18 11.49
CA GLN A 30 -35.90 -4.88 12.91
C GLN A 30 -35.63 -3.38 13.12
N LYS A 31 -36.31 -2.54 12.32
CA LYS A 31 -36.52 -1.11 12.63
C LYS A 31 -37.73 -0.99 13.56
N SER A 32 -37.47 -0.69 14.83
CA SER A 32 -38.35 -0.10 15.86
C SER A 32 -37.89 -0.65 17.23
N LEU A 33 -37.50 0.11 18.25
CA LEU A 33 -37.69 1.50 18.61
C LEU A 33 -36.57 1.93 19.56
N SER A 34 -35.94 3.06 19.27
CA SER A 34 -35.64 4.10 20.28
C SER A 34 -35.40 5.40 19.51
N VAL A 35 -36.51 5.93 18.98
CA VAL A 35 -36.58 7.30 18.51
C VAL A 35 -36.93 8.15 19.72
N GLN A 36 -36.01 8.99 20.16
CA GLN A 36 -36.34 10.33 20.66
C GLN A 36 -35.09 11.22 20.67
N ALA A 37 -35.10 12.20 19.76
CA ALA A 37 -34.20 13.35 19.62
C ALA A 37 -32.73 13.00 19.35
N ILE A 38 -32.15 13.27 18.17
CA ILE A 38 -31.90 14.61 17.61
C ILE A 38 -31.76 14.49 16.08
N SER A 39 -32.35 15.46 15.37
CA SER A 39 -32.12 15.77 13.95
C SER A 39 -30.64 15.66 13.54
N THR A 40 -30.27 14.68 12.72
CA THR A 40 -29.09 14.79 11.86
C THR A 40 -29.38 14.13 10.51
N THR A 41 -29.39 14.95 9.46
CA THR A 41 -29.20 14.55 8.08
C THR A 41 -27.91 13.72 8.02
N VAL A 42 -27.99 12.43 7.72
CA VAL A 42 -26.80 11.61 7.49
C VAL A 42 -26.06 12.21 6.28
N PRO A 43 -24.81 12.70 6.42
CA PRO A 43 -24.09 13.28 5.31
C PRO A 43 -23.79 12.17 4.28
N ILE A 44 -24.29 12.39 3.07
CA ILE A 44 -24.01 11.55 1.92
C ILE A 44 -22.71 12.05 1.28
N LEU A 45 -21.75 11.14 1.07
CA LEU A 45 -20.51 11.46 0.37
C LEU A 45 -20.71 11.18 -1.12
N GLU A 46 -20.74 12.25 -1.92
CA GLU A 46 -20.66 12.18 -3.37
C GLU A 46 -19.19 12.11 -3.78
N PHE A 47 -18.80 11.02 -4.43
CA PHE A 47 -17.46 10.88 -4.99
C PHE A 47 -17.49 11.29 -6.46
N PRO A 48 -16.59 12.19 -6.91
CA PRO A 48 -16.44 12.45 -8.34
C PRO A 48 -16.07 11.15 -9.06
N SER A 49 -16.69 10.91 -10.22
CA SER A 49 -16.55 9.71 -11.04
C SER A 49 -15.16 9.51 -11.66
N GLU A 50 -14.19 10.37 -11.32
CA GLU A 50 -12.81 10.33 -11.78
C GLU A 50 -11.89 10.50 -10.56
N THR A 51 -11.72 9.40 -9.82
CA THR A 51 -11.01 9.37 -8.54
C THR A 51 -9.49 9.37 -8.76
N VAL A 52 -8.94 10.49 -9.20
CA VAL A 52 -7.48 10.71 -9.30
C VAL A 52 -7.07 12.09 -8.76
N TYR A 53 -7.98 13.05 -8.60
CA TYR A 53 -7.57 14.44 -8.38
C TYR A 53 -7.80 14.96 -6.97
N ALA A 54 -6.85 14.68 -6.07
CA ALA A 54 -6.62 15.44 -4.84
C ALA A 54 -5.23 15.14 -4.23
N TYR A 55 -4.17 15.08 -5.05
CA TYR A 55 -2.86 14.57 -4.60
C TYR A 55 -2.08 15.49 -3.66
N ALA A 56 -2.31 16.80 -3.69
CA ALA A 56 -1.62 17.75 -2.82
C ALA A 56 -2.29 17.89 -1.45
N SER A 57 -3.61 17.72 -1.37
CA SER A 57 -4.35 17.78 -0.10
C SER A 57 -4.22 16.49 0.72
N TYR A 58 -3.91 15.35 0.10
CA TYR A 58 -3.78 14.06 0.81
C TYR A 58 -2.54 13.96 1.69
N ILE A 59 -1.42 14.60 1.32
CA ILE A 59 -0.19 14.66 2.15
C ILE A 59 -0.47 15.40 3.47
N ASN A 60 -1.34 16.42 3.43
CA ASN A 60 -1.75 17.23 4.57
C ASN A 60 -3.11 16.80 5.17
N ALA A 61 -3.75 15.76 4.62
CA ALA A 61 -5.01 15.30 5.13
C ALA A 61 -4.79 14.55 6.45
N LEU A 62 -5.74 14.76 7.37
CA LEU A 62 -5.81 14.01 8.62
C LEU A 62 -5.77 12.50 8.30
N SER A 63 -4.90 11.75 8.98
CA SER A 63 -4.77 10.30 8.81
C SER A 63 -6.14 9.64 8.95
N ILE A 64 -6.34 8.49 8.33
CA ILE A 64 -7.44 7.60 8.65
C ILE A 64 -7.48 7.33 10.17
N GLY A 65 -6.37 7.32 10.90
CA GLY A 65 -6.37 7.28 12.37
C GLY A 65 -7.03 8.46 13.10
N GLN A 66 -7.07 9.62 12.45
CA GLN A 66 -7.81 10.80 12.91
C GLN A 66 -9.26 10.81 12.41
N ARG A 67 -9.59 9.97 11.43
CA ARG A 67 -10.97 9.78 10.88
C ARG A 67 -11.69 8.58 11.51
N ILE A 68 -10.93 7.54 11.88
CA ILE A 68 -11.38 6.38 12.64
C ILE A 68 -11.41 6.79 14.12
N ASP A 69 -12.42 6.31 14.83
CA ASP A 69 -12.60 6.45 16.28
C ASP A 69 -11.26 6.30 17.05
N PRO A 70 -10.87 7.26 17.91
CA PRO A 70 -9.69 7.15 18.79
C PRO A 70 -9.63 5.83 19.59
N ALA A 71 -10.77 5.21 19.89
CA ALA A 71 -10.85 3.90 20.53
C ALA A 71 -10.21 2.79 19.68
N PHE A 72 -10.26 2.88 18.35
CA PHE A 72 -9.61 1.95 17.44
C PHE A 72 -8.08 2.01 17.57
N THR A 73 -7.50 3.22 17.57
CA THR A 73 -6.05 3.42 17.73
C THR A 73 -5.56 2.84 19.06
N GLN A 74 -6.30 3.02 20.14
CA GLN A 74 -5.97 2.45 21.45
C GLN A 74 -6.09 0.92 21.47
N SER A 75 -7.13 0.37 20.84
CA SER A 75 -7.33 -1.08 20.70
C SER A 75 -6.19 -1.71 19.89
N LEU A 76 -5.83 -1.10 18.75
CA LEU A 76 -4.71 -1.48 17.90
C LEU A 76 -3.38 -1.49 18.68
N THR A 77 -3.13 -0.41 19.44
CA THR A 77 -1.94 -0.28 20.29
C THR A 77 -1.86 -1.40 21.34
N SER A 78 -3.00 -1.70 21.97
CA SER A 78 -3.10 -2.74 23.00
C SER A 78 -2.86 -4.14 22.39
N ALA A 79 -3.47 -4.42 21.24
CA ALA A 79 -3.29 -5.68 20.53
C ALA A 79 -1.83 -5.90 20.11
N ILE A 80 -1.18 -4.89 19.51
CA ILE A 80 0.23 -4.95 19.12
C ILE A 80 1.12 -5.16 20.35
N SER A 81 0.87 -4.43 21.44
CA SER A 81 1.68 -4.55 22.66
C SER A 81 1.56 -5.94 23.30
N ASN A 82 0.36 -6.52 23.28
CA ASN A 82 0.13 -7.88 23.77
C ASN A 82 0.88 -8.92 22.92
N LEU A 83 0.80 -8.80 21.59
CA LEU A 83 1.52 -9.69 20.67
C LEU A 83 3.03 -9.58 20.80
N ALA A 84 3.54 -8.36 21.00
CA ALA A 84 4.96 -8.12 21.21
C ALA A 84 5.47 -8.53 22.61
N GLY A 85 4.57 -8.85 23.55
CA GLY A 85 4.92 -9.12 24.95
C GLY A 85 5.52 -7.93 25.71
N ARG A 86 5.43 -6.71 25.14
CA ARG A 86 5.96 -5.46 25.70
C ARG A 86 5.16 -4.27 25.18
N PRO A 87 5.14 -3.12 25.90
CA PRO A 87 4.53 -1.91 25.37
C PRO A 87 5.17 -1.48 24.04
N ILE A 88 4.34 -1.26 23.02
CA ILE A 88 4.73 -0.72 21.72
C ILE A 88 3.97 0.58 21.49
N ALA A 89 4.68 1.65 21.15
CA ALA A 89 4.06 2.91 20.75
C ALA A 89 3.61 2.82 19.29
N VAL A 90 2.30 2.81 19.08
CA VAL A 90 1.68 2.88 17.75
C VAL A 90 1.22 4.31 17.51
N SER A 91 1.83 4.96 16.53
CA SER A 91 1.56 6.33 16.12
C SER A 91 0.70 6.38 14.86
N ASP A 92 0.17 7.57 14.55
CA ASP A 92 -0.55 7.82 13.30
C ASP A 92 0.27 7.44 12.05
N ILE A 93 1.60 7.48 12.14
CA ILE A 93 2.50 7.14 11.03
C ILE A 93 2.38 5.67 10.65
N TYR A 94 2.23 4.77 11.63
CA TYR A 94 1.99 3.35 11.36
C TYR A 94 0.67 3.16 10.63
N GLN A 95 -0.37 3.89 11.04
CA GLN A 95 -1.67 3.79 10.39
C GLN A 95 -1.61 4.32 8.96
N LYS A 96 -0.95 5.45 8.72
CA LYS A 96 -0.82 6.06 7.40
C LYS A 96 -0.19 5.15 6.34
N ILE A 97 0.80 4.33 6.68
CA ILE A 97 1.31 3.36 5.69
C ILE A 97 0.30 2.27 5.37
N HIS A 98 -0.47 1.82 6.36
CA HIS A 98 -1.55 0.88 6.09
C HIS A 98 -2.70 1.53 5.29
N GLU A 99 -2.89 2.84 5.32
CA GLU A 99 -3.85 3.53 4.43
C GLU A 99 -3.56 3.29 2.95
N THR A 100 -2.28 3.07 2.59
CA THR A 100 -1.91 2.68 1.22
C THR A 100 -2.47 1.33 0.79
N THR A 101 -2.93 0.50 1.73
CA THR A 101 -3.67 -0.75 1.49
C THR A 101 -5.18 -0.54 1.55
N LEU A 102 -5.64 0.48 2.29
CA LEU A 102 -7.06 0.77 2.45
C LEU A 102 -7.64 1.29 1.13
N ARG A 103 -8.81 0.79 0.77
CA ARG A 103 -9.55 1.27 -0.39
C ARG A 103 -10.91 1.74 0.04
N THR A 104 -11.30 2.89 -0.48
CA THR A 104 -12.69 3.33 -0.46
C THR A 104 -13.55 2.32 -1.23
N PRO A 105 -14.84 2.19 -0.90
CA PRO A 105 -15.74 1.32 -1.64
C PRO A 105 -15.75 1.59 -3.15
N VAL A 106 -15.62 2.86 -3.55
CA VAL A 106 -15.51 3.28 -4.96
C VAL A 106 -14.29 2.67 -5.65
N GLU A 107 -13.13 2.71 -4.99
CA GLU A 107 -11.90 2.10 -5.50
C GLU A 107 -11.94 0.57 -5.53
N MET A 108 -12.83 -0.05 -4.74
CA MET A 108 -13.12 -1.49 -4.81
C MET A 108 -14.17 -1.84 -5.87
N GLY A 109 -14.57 -0.89 -6.71
CA GLY A 109 -15.53 -1.12 -7.79
C GLY A 109 -16.99 -1.14 -7.34
N VAL A 110 -17.28 -0.81 -6.07
CA VAL A 110 -18.64 -0.48 -5.64
C VAL A 110 -18.98 0.82 -6.34
N ARG A 111 -19.94 0.79 -7.28
CA ARG A 111 -20.45 1.99 -7.95
C ARG A 111 -21.75 2.44 -7.30
N PRO A 112 -21.75 3.15 -6.16
CA PRO A 112 -22.93 3.85 -5.76
C PRO A 112 -22.86 5.26 -6.36
N ASN A 113 -23.99 5.76 -6.84
CA ASN A 113 -24.13 7.20 -7.14
C ASN A 113 -23.98 8.06 -5.86
N SER A 114 -23.89 7.43 -4.68
CA SER A 114 -23.69 8.02 -3.36
C SER A 114 -23.48 6.93 -2.30
N ILE A 115 -22.43 6.98 -1.48
CA ILE A 115 -22.31 6.11 -0.27
C ILE A 115 -22.65 6.91 0.99
N THR A 116 -23.20 6.25 2.01
CA THR A 116 -23.32 6.88 3.33
C THR A 116 -21.97 6.93 4.05
N PHE A 117 -21.81 7.91 4.95
CA PHE A 117 -20.64 7.98 5.83
C PHE A 117 -20.46 6.70 6.68
N GLU A 118 -21.56 6.07 7.10
CA GLU A 118 -21.54 4.84 7.91
C GLU A 118 -20.99 3.63 7.14
N GLU A 119 -21.43 3.42 5.89
CA GLU A 119 -20.93 2.33 5.04
C GLU A 119 -19.45 2.50 4.69
N TYR A 120 -19.04 3.76 4.44
CA TYR A 120 -17.64 4.12 4.27
C TYR A 120 -16.83 3.74 5.53
N GLN A 121 -17.29 4.16 6.71
CA GLN A 121 -16.61 3.91 7.97
C GLN A 121 -16.55 2.42 8.31
N ALA A 122 -17.64 1.67 8.09
CA ALA A 122 -17.69 0.23 8.33
C ALA A 122 -16.68 -0.52 7.43
N THR A 123 -16.57 -0.13 6.16
CA THR A 123 -15.64 -0.75 5.21
C THR A 123 -14.18 -0.48 5.59
N ILE A 124 -13.86 0.74 6.00
CA ILE A 124 -12.53 1.12 6.47
C ILE A 124 -12.20 0.39 7.78
N ASN A 125 -13.14 0.33 8.74
CA ASN A 125 -12.96 -0.38 10.00
C ASN A 125 -12.72 -1.87 9.79
N GLN A 126 -13.44 -2.51 8.86
CA GLN A 126 -13.25 -3.94 8.57
C GLN A 126 -11.87 -4.22 7.96
N GLN A 127 -11.41 -3.38 7.03
CA GLN A 127 -10.06 -3.49 6.49
C GLN A 127 -9.01 -3.30 7.60
N ALA A 128 -9.24 -2.35 8.51
CA ALA A 128 -8.36 -2.10 9.63
C ALA A 128 -8.35 -3.26 10.66
N ILE A 129 -9.49 -3.94 10.88
CA ILE A 129 -9.57 -5.18 11.67
C ILE A 129 -8.76 -6.30 11.01
N ASN A 130 -8.88 -6.46 9.69
CA ASN A 130 -8.13 -7.49 8.95
C ASN A 130 -6.61 -7.29 9.09
N MET A 131 -6.16 -6.03 9.14
CA MET A 131 -4.75 -5.71 9.43
C MET A 131 -4.31 -6.17 10.83
N VAL A 132 -5.20 -6.08 11.84
CA VAL A 132 -4.92 -6.58 13.21
C VAL A 132 -4.91 -8.10 13.27
N GLN A 133 -5.76 -8.77 12.50
CA GLN A 133 -5.83 -10.23 12.50
C GLN A 133 -4.64 -10.88 11.77
N ASP A 134 -4.06 -10.19 10.79
CA ASP A 134 -2.85 -10.62 10.08
C ASP A 134 -1.55 -10.50 10.93
N MET A 135 -1.63 -10.03 12.18
CA MET A 135 -0.49 -9.75 13.06
C MET A 135 0.13 -10.98 13.76
N GLN A 136 0.19 -12.15 13.11
CA GLN A 136 0.53 -13.40 13.80
C GLN A 136 2.04 -13.70 13.96
N ASP A 137 2.92 -12.80 13.50
CA ASP A 137 4.37 -12.99 13.66
C ASP A 137 4.85 -12.60 15.07
N GLY A 138 5.68 -13.45 15.68
CA GLY A 138 6.20 -13.25 17.04
C GLY A 138 7.10 -12.02 17.22
N ASP A 139 7.52 -11.37 16.14
CA ASP A 139 8.32 -10.14 16.12
C ASP A 139 7.52 -8.90 15.70
N LYS A 140 6.19 -8.94 15.86
CA LYS A 140 5.28 -7.85 15.46
C LYS A 140 5.70 -6.46 15.96
N GLY A 141 6.16 -6.35 17.20
CA GLY A 141 6.61 -5.08 17.78
C GLY A 141 7.78 -4.47 16.99
N GLU A 142 8.72 -5.29 16.54
CA GLU A 142 9.87 -4.86 15.75
C GLU A 142 9.44 -4.39 14.35
N LYS A 143 8.46 -5.06 13.75
CA LYS A 143 7.88 -4.66 12.44
C LYS A 143 7.22 -3.29 12.51
N VAL A 144 6.42 -3.05 13.55
CA VAL A 144 5.76 -1.76 13.78
C VAL A 144 6.80 -0.65 13.93
N GLU A 145 7.83 -0.86 14.74
CA GLU A 145 8.90 0.11 14.95
C GLU A 145 9.66 0.41 13.65
N ALA A 146 10.02 -0.63 12.88
CA ALA A 146 10.71 -0.48 11.60
C ALA A 146 9.86 0.24 10.54
N LEU A 147 8.56 -0.11 10.43
CA LEU A 147 7.61 0.58 9.55
C LEU A 147 7.52 2.06 9.90
N GLN A 148 7.31 2.38 11.18
CA GLN A 148 7.24 3.77 11.64
C GLN A 148 8.52 4.53 11.32
N ALA A 149 9.70 3.94 11.55
CA ALA A 149 10.98 4.58 11.25
C ALA A 149 11.17 4.86 9.75
N ASN A 150 10.81 3.89 8.89
CA ASN A 150 10.89 4.08 7.44
C ASN A 150 9.94 5.17 6.95
N MET A 151 8.72 5.19 7.49
CA MET A 151 7.70 6.17 7.12
C MET A 151 7.97 7.56 7.66
N GLN A 152 8.51 7.67 8.89
CA GLN A 152 9.03 8.93 9.42
C GLN A 152 10.10 9.51 8.51
N PHE A 153 11.01 8.68 8.01
CA PHE A 153 12.00 9.12 7.04
C PHE A 153 11.34 9.63 5.75
N LEU A 154 10.46 8.83 5.12
CA LEU A 154 9.82 9.19 3.85
C LEU A 154 8.95 10.46 3.97
N TYR A 155 8.19 10.61 5.06
CA TYR A 155 7.43 11.83 5.33
C TYR A 155 8.32 13.02 5.67
N GLY A 156 9.44 12.82 6.36
CA GLY A 156 10.45 13.85 6.54
C GLY A 156 11.08 14.33 5.23
N GLN A 157 10.98 13.53 4.16
CA GLN A 157 11.37 13.92 2.80
C GLN A 157 10.20 14.53 2.00
N GLU A 158 9.01 14.67 2.58
CA GLU A 158 7.79 15.17 1.94
C GLU A 158 7.36 14.32 0.73
N ILE A 159 7.60 13.02 0.78
CA ILE A 159 7.27 12.09 -0.29
C ILE A 159 5.84 11.58 -0.13
N ASN A 160 5.07 11.59 -1.22
CA ASN A 160 3.77 10.94 -1.27
C ASN A 160 3.94 9.44 -1.59
N THR A 161 3.96 8.62 -0.54
CA THR A 161 4.10 7.16 -0.65
C THR A 161 2.86 6.47 -1.23
N ASP A 162 1.68 7.08 -1.09
CA ASP A 162 0.42 6.55 -1.63
C ASP A 162 0.41 6.60 -3.16
N PHE A 163 0.94 7.68 -3.76
CA PHE A 163 1.13 7.76 -5.22
C PHE A 163 1.94 6.57 -5.76
N ILE A 164 3.05 6.22 -5.09
CA ILE A 164 3.92 5.12 -5.50
C ILE A 164 3.22 3.78 -5.30
N ALA A 165 2.62 3.59 -4.13
CA ALA A 165 1.90 2.36 -3.78
C ALA A 165 0.79 2.03 -4.80
N ARG A 166 0.02 3.04 -5.24
CA ARG A 166 -1.06 2.89 -6.22
C ARG A 166 -0.59 2.50 -7.62
N ASN A 167 0.64 2.86 -7.98
CA ASN A 167 1.22 2.48 -9.26
C ASN A 167 1.84 1.08 -9.24
N GLU A 168 2.17 0.55 -8.06
CA GLU A 168 2.80 -0.75 -7.88
C GLU A 168 1.80 -1.88 -7.61
N LEU A 169 0.75 -1.60 -6.84
CA LEU A 169 -0.23 -2.60 -6.43
C LEU A 169 -1.66 -2.15 -6.75
N ALA A 170 -2.39 -3.01 -7.44
CA ALA A 170 -3.76 -2.69 -7.86
C ALA A 170 -4.68 -2.47 -6.66
N ALA A 171 -5.73 -1.66 -6.87
CA ALA A 171 -6.71 -1.42 -5.83
C ALA A 171 -7.40 -2.72 -5.37
N GLY A 172 -7.53 -2.88 -4.06
CA GLY A 172 -8.18 -4.03 -3.41
C GLY A 172 -7.24 -5.21 -3.15
N GLN A 173 -6.00 -5.16 -3.65
CA GLN A 173 -4.97 -6.15 -3.31
C GLN A 173 -4.32 -5.81 -1.96
N ARG A 174 -3.94 -6.86 -1.23
CA ARG A 174 -3.32 -6.75 0.10
C ARG A 174 -1.80 -6.59 -0.04
N ALA A 175 -1.14 -5.96 0.93
CA ALA A 175 0.30 -5.75 0.89
C ALA A 175 1.09 -7.06 0.80
N LYS A 176 0.56 -8.16 1.37
CA LYS A 176 1.15 -9.49 1.28
C LYS A 176 1.00 -10.21 -0.07
N THR A 177 0.27 -9.62 -1.03
CA THR A 177 0.00 -10.25 -2.32
C THR A 177 1.31 -10.65 -3.01
N VAL A 178 1.38 -11.90 -3.44
CA VAL A 178 2.51 -12.43 -4.23
C VAL A 178 2.02 -12.64 -5.65
N ALA A 179 2.82 -12.21 -6.63
CA ALA A 179 2.49 -12.35 -8.05
C ALA A 179 3.71 -12.81 -8.86
N ILE A 180 3.43 -13.41 -10.02
CA ILE A 180 4.46 -13.78 -10.99
C ILE A 180 4.49 -12.71 -12.08
N VAL A 181 5.62 -12.02 -12.21
CA VAL A 181 5.83 -10.97 -13.23
C VAL A 181 7.08 -11.33 -14.00
N GLN A 182 6.95 -11.46 -15.33
CA GLN A 182 8.07 -11.83 -16.23
C GLN A 182 8.82 -13.11 -15.81
N GLY A 183 8.15 -14.06 -15.15
CA GLY A 183 8.75 -15.31 -14.68
C GLY A 183 9.44 -15.20 -13.31
N HIS A 184 9.31 -14.07 -12.61
CA HIS A 184 9.90 -13.82 -11.30
C HIS A 184 8.83 -13.61 -10.23
N ILE A 185 9.19 -13.81 -8.96
CA ILE A 185 8.30 -13.54 -7.83
C ILE A 185 8.37 -12.07 -7.45
N THR A 186 7.21 -11.43 -7.41
CA THR A 186 7.03 -10.05 -6.90
C THR A 186 6.15 -10.08 -5.66
N ILE A 187 6.49 -9.27 -4.66
CA ILE A 187 5.76 -9.18 -3.39
C ILE A 187 5.23 -7.77 -3.20
N GLY A 188 3.94 -7.66 -2.90
CA GLY A 188 3.23 -6.44 -2.57
C GLY A 188 3.46 -5.35 -3.61
N TYR A 189 3.94 -4.21 -3.13
CA TYR A 189 4.17 -3.01 -3.93
C TYR A 189 5.46 -3.10 -4.75
N GLY A 190 5.58 -4.10 -5.63
CA GLY A 190 6.66 -4.18 -6.62
C GLY A 190 8.04 -4.50 -6.04
N PHE A 191 8.10 -5.28 -4.95
CA PHE A 191 9.37 -5.86 -4.50
C PHE A 191 9.68 -7.09 -5.35
N ASP A 192 10.48 -6.91 -6.40
CA ASP A 192 10.93 -8.00 -7.28
C ASP A 192 12.09 -8.76 -6.63
N THR A 193 11.83 -10.01 -6.25
CA THR A 193 12.82 -10.87 -5.58
C THR A 193 13.97 -11.27 -6.49
N PHE A 194 13.81 -11.22 -7.82
CA PHE A 194 14.82 -11.67 -8.76
C PHE A 194 15.99 -10.69 -8.88
N VAL A 195 15.73 -9.40 -8.74
CA VAL A 195 16.76 -8.35 -8.86
C VAL A 195 17.52 -8.11 -7.55
N HIS A 196 17.15 -8.81 -6.47
CA HIS A 196 17.73 -8.62 -5.15
C HIS A 196 18.61 -9.79 -4.73
N GLU A 197 19.78 -9.47 -4.19
CA GLU A 197 20.69 -10.43 -3.57
C GLU A 197 20.56 -10.45 -2.05
N ALA A 198 21.05 -11.51 -1.41
CA ALA A 198 21.04 -11.63 0.05
C ALA A 198 21.80 -10.48 0.74
N SER A 199 22.88 -9.99 0.12
CA SER A 199 23.66 -8.84 0.58
C SER A 199 22.82 -7.55 0.57
N GLU A 200 22.03 -7.33 -0.48
CA GLU A 200 21.13 -6.20 -0.60
C GLU A 200 19.98 -6.28 0.42
N LEU A 201 19.39 -7.47 0.64
CA LEU A 201 18.38 -7.64 1.69
C LEU A 201 18.89 -7.26 3.08
N ASN A 202 20.17 -7.54 3.37
CA ASN A 202 20.79 -7.11 4.62
C ASN A 202 20.91 -5.58 4.72
N SER A 203 21.16 -4.91 3.59
CA SER A 203 21.23 -3.44 3.54
C SER A 203 19.87 -2.76 3.74
N LEU A 204 18.77 -3.45 3.45
CA LEU A 204 17.41 -2.96 3.70
C LEU A 204 17.03 -2.97 5.20
N ASN A 205 17.86 -3.58 6.05
CA ASN A 205 17.66 -3.66 7.50
C ASN A 205 16.24 -4.16 7.87
N LEU A 206 15.77 -5.19 7.16
CA LEU A 206 14.48 -5.81 7.41
C LEU A 206 14.47 -6.54 8.75
N VAL A 207 13.30 -6.61 9.36
CA VAL A 207 13.07 -7.44 10.55
C VAL A 207 13.37 -8.91 10.23
N GLY A 208 13.90 -9.62 11.23
CA GLY A 208 14.45 -10.97 11.07
C GLY A 208 13.49 -11.96 10.39
N SER A 209 12.22 -12.01 10.80
CA SER A 209 11.25 -12.93 10.18
C SER A 209 10.92 -12.57 8.74
N THR A 210 10.73 -11.28 8.41
CA THR A 210 10.47 -10.82 7.04
C THR A 210 11.62 -11.23 6.12
N ARG A 211 12.86 -10.99 6.56
CA ARG A 211 14.05 -11.41 5.80
C ARG A 211 14.07 -12.92 5.59
N GLN A 212 13.81 -13.72 6.63
CA GLN A 212 13.81 -15.18 6.53
C GLN A 212 12.75 -15.72 5.57
N LYS A 213 11.56 -15.11 5.54
CA LYS A 213 10.48 -15.49 4.61
C LYS A 213 10.88 -15.23 3.15
N VAL A 214 11.54 -14.09 2.88
CA VAL A 214 11.85 -13.64 1.51
C VAL A 214 13.15 -14.25 0.97
N LEU A 215 14.13 -14.53 1.82
CA LEU A 215 15.45 -15.04 1.42
C LEU A 215 15.41 -16.23 0.44
N PRO A 216 14.54 -17.24 0.60
CA PRO A 216 14.47 -18.37 -0.33
C PRO A 216 13.96 -18.01 -1.73
N ALA A 217 13.33 -16.84 -1.91
CA ALA A 217 12.75 -16.40 -3.17
C ALA A 217 13.72 -15.57 -4.03
N LEU A 218 14.85 -15.15 -3.46
CA LEU A 218 15.80 -14.30 -4.16
C LEU A 218 16.37 -15.01 -5.39
N GLN A 219 16.44 -14.28 -6.50
CA GLN A 219 17.02 -14.74 -7.77
C GLN A 219 16.38 -16.03 -8.32
N LEU A 220 15.15 -16.37 -7.89
CA LEU A 220 14.40 -17.50 -8.43
C LEU A 220 13.53 -17.09 -9.62
N SER A 221 13.57 -17.94 -10.64
CA SER A 221 12.79 -17.87 -11.87
C SER A 221 11.87 -19.08 -12.02
N THR A 222 10.83 -18.98 -12.85
CA THR A 222 9.90 -20.09 -13.10
C THR A 222 10.56 -21.35 -13.68
N SER A 223 11.77 -21.25 -14.21
CA SER A 223 12.57 -22.40 -14.67
C SER A 223 13.24 -23.18 -13.53
N ASP A 224 13.33 -22.61 -12.32
CA ASP A 224 14.04 -23.25 -11.22
C ASP A 224 13.19 -24.34 -10.53
N PRO A 225 13.75 -25.53 -10.22
CA PRO A 225 13.00 -26.65 -9.64
C PRO A 225 12.28 -26.34 -8.32
N GLY A 226 12.71 -25.33 -7.57
CA GLY A 226 12.12 -24.92 -6.29
C GLY A 226 11.09 -23.79 -6.37
N PHE A 227 10.90 -23.18 -7.55
CA PHE A 227 10.13 -21.94 -7.70
C PHE A 227 8.71 -22.05 -7.14
N TRP A 228 7.96 -23.08 -7.55
CA TRP A 228 6.55 -23.23 -7.18
C TRP A 228 6.36 -23.50 -5.68
N SER A 229 7.29 -24.22 -5.07
CA SER A 229 7.26 -24.48 -3.62
C SER A 229 7.50 -23.20 -2.82
N VAL A 230 8.48 -22.38 -3.24
CA VAL A 230 8.78 -21.09 -2.61
C VAL A 230 7.63 -20.11 -2.81
N TYR A 231 7.08 -20.00 -4.02
CA TYR A 231 5.94 -19.15 -4.33
C TYR A 231 4.72 -19.48 -3.46
N ALA A 232 4.39 -20.77 -3.32
CA ALA A 232 3.29 -21.22 -2.47
C ALA A 232 3.55 -20.92 -0.99
N LEU A 233 4.78 -21.13 -0.51
CA LEU A 233 5.15 -20.85 0.88
C LEU A 233 5.03 -19.36 1.21
N LEU A 234 5.49 -18.48 0.32
CA LEU A 234 5.35 -17.03 0.49
C LEU A 234 3.87 -16.62 0.59
N GLY A 235 3.03 -17.12 -0.30
CA GLY A 235 1.59 -16.81 -0.30
C GLY A 235 0.86 -17.25 0.97
N GLN A 236 1.38 -18.24 1.70
CA GLN A 236 0.81 -18.71 2.97
C GLN A 236 1.39 -18.01 4.20
N SER A 237 2.62 -17.51 4.13
CA SER A 237 3.38 -17.08 5.31
C SER A 237 3.57 -15.57 5.42
N LEU A 238 3.47 -14.81 4.32
CA LEU A 238 3.60 -13.36 4.36
C LEU A 238 2.39 -12.70 5.03
N THR A 239 2.68 -11.69 5.85
CA THR A 239 1.70 -10.78 6.45
C THR A 239 1.69 -9.45 5.71
N ASP A 240 0.65 -8.64 5.90
CA ASP A 240 0.62 -7.29 5.31
C ASP A 240 1.78 -6.41 5.79
N ASP A 241 2.23 -6.59 7.04
CA ASP A 241 3.42 -5.92 7.56
C ASP A 241 4.69 -6.33 6.82
N ASP A 242 4.82 -7.59 6.40
CA ASP A 242 5.97 -8.03 5.58
C ASP A 242 6.00 -7.27 4.25
N GLY A 243 4.86 -7.19 3.57
CA GLY A 243 4.74 -6.46 2.31
C GLY A 243 5.02 -4.97 2.45
N LEU A 244 4.50 -4.33 3.50
CA LEU A 244 4.73 -2.91 3.77
C LEU A 244 6.17 -2.64 4.22
N LEU A 245 6.81 -3.57 4.93
CA LEU A 245 8.22 -3.46 5.30
C LEU A 245 9.11 -3.49 4.07
N LEU A 246 8.87 -4.44 3.16
CA LEU A 246 9.60 -4.54 1.90
C LEU A 246 9.44 -3.26 1.07
N PHE A 247 8.20 -2.77 0.93
CA PHE A 247 7.90 -1.52 0.22
C PHE A 247 8.62 -0.33 0.84
N SER A 248 8.42 -0.08 2.13
CA SER A 248 8.95 1.10 2.81
C SER A 248 10.47 1.09 2.93
N ALA A 249 11.07 -0.08 3.15
CA ALA A 249 12.52 -0.24 3.19
C ALA A 249 13.17 -0.01 1.82
N LYS A 250 12.60 -0.60 0.75
CA LYS A 250 13.06 -0.37 -0.63
C LYS A 250 12.90 1.10 -1.01
N ALA A 251 11.74 1.71 -0.75
CA ALA A 251 11.50 3.13 -1.03
C ALA A 251 12.52 4.03 -0.33
N ARG A 252 12.77 3.79 0.97
CA ARG A 252 13.80 4.50 1.73
C ARG A 252 15.19 4.33 1.12
N ALA A 253 15.59 3.11 0.79
CA ALA A 253 16.90 2.83 0.19
C ALA A 253 17.08 3.56 -1.16
N VAL A 254 16.04 3.54 -2.02
CA VAL A 254 16.03 4.25 -3.30
C VAL A 254 16.20 5.76 -3.05
N VAL A 255 15.44 6.36 -2.13
CA VAL A 255 15.58 7.79 -1.78
C VAL A 255 17.00 8.12 -1.34
N GLN A 256 17.55 7.35 -0.41
CA GLN A 256 18.92 7.57 0.09
C GLN A 256 19.94 7.49 -1.05
N ARG A 257 19.77 6.54 -1.98
CA ARG A 257 20.64 6.39 -3.15
C ARG A 257 20.53 7.58 -4.11
N ILE A 258 19.32 7.94 -4.53
CA ILE A 258 19.14 9.01 -5.52
C ILE A 258 19.51 10.38 -4.95
N ALA A 259 19.25 10.62 -3.66
CA ALA A 259 19.63 11.86 -2.99
C ALA A 259 21.16 12.01 -2.85
N SER A 260 21.88 10.91 -2.63
CA SER A 260 23.35 10.93 -2.45
C SER A 260 24.14 10.90 -3.75
N ASN A 261 23.53 10.48 -4.86
CA ASN A 261 24.22 10.30 -6.12
C ASN A 261 23.59 11.17 -7.23
N GLN A 262 22.42 10.81 -7.74
CA GLN A 262 21.80 11.46 -8.91
C GLN A 262 21.39 12.92 -8.65
N PHE A 263 21.03 13.25 -7.42
CA PHE A 263 20.60 14.59 -6.99
C PHE A 263 21.46 15.15 -5.84
N ALA A 264 22.72 14.74 -5.78
CA ALA A 264 23.66 15.13 -4.73
C ALA A 264 23.73 16.67 -4.59
N GLY A 265 23.54 17.15 -3.35
CA GLY A 265 23.54 18.58 -3.03
C GLY A 265 22.32 19.38 -3.53
N LYS A 266 21.38 18.74 -4.22
CA LYS A 266 20.14 19.38 -4.73
C LYS A 266 18.88 18.81 -4.10
N TRP A 267 18.89 17.53 -3.72
CA TRP A 267 17.71 16.80 -3.23
C TRP A 267 16.85 17.55 -2.22
N ASN A 268 17.47 18.10 -1.16
CA ASN A 268 16.74 18.76 -0.08
C ASN A 268 15.93 19.99 -0.56
N GLY A 269 16.40 20.67 -1.61
CA GLY A 269 15.73 21.84 -2.19
C GLY A 269 14.69 21.52 -3.25
N LEU A 270 14.52 20.24 -3.62
CA LEU A 270 13.53 19.84 -4.62
C LEU A 270 12.11 19.94 -4.05
N PRO A 271 11.11 20.36 -4.86
CA PRO A 271 9.72 20.33 -4.46
C PRO A 271 9.26 18.90 -4.07
N PRO A 272 8.32 18.75 -3.12
CA PRO A 272 7.73 17.47 -2.73
C PRO A 272 7.25 16.61 -3.91
N ALA A 273 6.62 17.26 -4.91
CA ALA A 273 6.12 16.58 -6.08
C ALA A 273 7.23 15.96 -6.95
N ILE A 274 8.36 16.66 -7.06
CA ILE A 274 9.55 16.18 -7.77
C ILE A 274 10.21 15.03 -7.02
N LYS A 275 10.35 15.12 -5.69
CA LYS A 275 10.89 14.03 -4.87
C LYS A 275 10.03 12.76 -5.01
N THR A 276 8.71 12.92 -5.02
CA THR A 276 7.74 11.83 -5.23
C THR A 276 7.91 11.17 -6.59
N VAL A 277 7.91 11.94 -7.68
CA VAL A 277 8.04 11.41 -9.04
C VAL A 277 9.42 10.83 -9.31
N ALA A 278 10.48 11.45 -8.77
CA ALA A 278 11.81 10.88 -8.82
C ALA A 278 11.83 9.52 -8.10
N LEU A 279 11.34 9.42 -6.87
CA LEU A 279 11.26 8.12 -6.19
C LEU A 279 10.47 7.10 -7.01
N ASP A 280 9.26 7.42 -7.47
CA ASP A 280 8.44 6.49 -8.25
C ASP A 280 9.14 5.97 -9.51
N LEU A 281 9.85 6.84 -10.22
CA LEU A 281 10.61 6.51 -11.42
C LEU A 281 11.78 5.54 -11.12
N TYR A 282 12.60 5.87 -10.13
CA TYR A 282 13.75 5.02 -9.76
C TYR A 282 13.34 3.76 -8.99
N TYR A 283 12.16 3.75 -8.37
CA TYR A 283 11.61 2.56 -7.75
C TYR A 283 11.21 1.52 -8.81
N GLN A 284 10.61 1.98 -9.92
CA GLN A 284 10.20 1.13 -11.04
C GLN A 284 11.41 0.65 -11.88
N TYR A 285 12.27 1.58 -12.30
CA TYR A 285 13.36 1.27 -13.23
C TYR A 285 14.68 0.89 -12.53
N GLY A 286 14.71 0.92 -11.20
CA GLY A 286 15.89 0.63 -10.39
C GLY A 286 16.69 1.89 -10.02
N GLN A 287 17.23 1.87 -8.79
CA GLN A 287 17.95 3.00 -8.19
C GLN A 287 19.29 3.36 -8.87
N THR A 288 19.78 2.48 -9.75
CA THR A 288 20.99 2.69 -10.58
C THR A 288 20.65 3.16 -11.99
N GLY A 289 19.36 3.34 -12.32
CA GLY A 289 18.92 3.85 -13.61
C GLY A 289 19.57 5.19 -13.96
N ASN A 290 19.85 5.40 -15.25
CA ASN A 290 20.44 6.62 -15.76
C ASN A 290 19.46 7.34 -16.69
N PHE A 291 18.98 8.51 -16.27
CA PHE A 291 17.98 9.30 -16.98
C PHE A 291 18.49 10.72 -17.18
N PRO A 292 19.52 10.93 -18.03
CA PRO A 292 20.30 12.16 -18.05
C PRO A 292 19.48 13.41 -18.36
N LYS A 293 18.52 13.32 -19.31
CA LYS A 293 17.65 14.45 -19.65
C LYS A 293 16.70 14.83 -18.51
N PHE A 294 16.03 13.84 -17.93
CA PHE A 294 15.16 14.02 -16.76
C PHE A 294 15.92 14.59 -15.55
N GLN A 295 17.10 14.03 -15.25
CA GLN A 295 17.97 14.50 -14.18
C GLN A 295 18.45 15.94 -14.43
N GLN A 296 18.85 16.26 -15.67
CA GLN A 296 19.27 17.61 -16.05
C GLN A 296 18.15 18.62 -15.90
N ALA A 297 16.93 18.29 -16.35
CA ALA A 297 15.77 19.15 -16.22
C ALA A 297 15.44 19.44 -14.74
N ILE A 298 15.48 18.41 -13.88
CA ILE A 298 15.32 18.59 -12.43
C ILE A 298 16.41 19.49 -11.84
N ASN A 299 17.68 19.22 -12.15
CA ASN A 299 18.81 19.99 -11.61
C ASN A 299 18.79 21.45 -12.07
N SER A 300 18.23 21.71 -13.25
CA SER A 300 18.03 23.05 -13.82
C SER A 300 16.74 23.73 -13.36
N HIS A 301 15.90 23.06 -12.55
CA HIS A 301 14.59 23.52 -12.12
C HIS A 301 13.63 23.84 -13.29
N ASP A 302 13.81 23.16 -14.42
CA ASP A 302 12.98 23.31 -15.61
C ASP A 302 11.82 22.30 -15.56
N TRP A 303 10.78 22.64 -14.79
CA TRP A 303 9.62 21.77 -14.57
C TRP A 303 8.85 21.44 -15.85
N PRO A 304 8.64 22.39 -16.80
CA PRO A 304 8.10 22.06 -18.11
C PRO A 304 8.94 21.02 -18.86
N ALA A 305 10.28 21.12 -18.83
CA ALA A 305 11.13 20.09 -19.43
C ALA A 305 11.03 18.74 -18.71
N VAL A 306 10.92 18.71 -17.38
CA VAL A 306 10.70 17.46 -16.63
C VAL A 306 9.41 16.76 -17.09
N ILE A 307 8.31 17.51 -17.20
CA ILE A 307 7.02 16.99 -17.69
C ILE A 307 7.14 16.53 -19.14
N HIS A 308 7.81 17.31 -19.99
CA HIS A 308 8.03 16.95 -21.39
C HIS A 308 8.81 15.64 -21.53
N GLU A 309 9.88 15.45 -20.76
CA GLU A 309 10.69 14.23 -20.78
C GLU A 309 9.90 13.00 -20.29
N LEU A 310 9.01 13.16 -19.31
CA LEU A 310 8.11 12.08 -18.87
C LEU A 310 7.08 11.71 -19.95
N ARG A 311 6.59 12.69 -20.72
CA ARG A 311 5.65 12.47 -21.84
C ARG A 311 6.31 11.92 -23.10
N ASN A 312 7.63 12.10 -23.22
CA ASN A 312 8.43 11.74 -24.39
C ASN A 312 9.64 10.90 -23.96
N TRP A 313 9.38 9.85 -23.19
CA TRP A 313 10.42 9.06 -22.55
C TRP A 313 11.40 8.49 -23.60
N ASN A 314 12.70 8.74 -23.40
CA ASN A 314 13.75 8.41 -24.36
C ASN A 314 13.53 8.98 -25.78
N GLY A 315 12.83 10.11 -25.91
CA GLY A 315 12.54 10.75 -27.19
C GLY A 315 11.37 10.13 -27.95
N VAL A 316 10.62 9.21 -27.33
CA VAL A 316 9.45 8.57 -27.92
C VAL A 316 8.21 9.03 -27.15
N PRO A 317 7.18 9.59 -27.84
CA PRO A 317 5.92 9.93 -27.19
C PRO A 317 5.28 8.72 -26.50
N ASN A 318 4.68 8.95 -25.34
CA ASN A 318 3.97 7.91 -24.59
C ASN A 318 2.82 7.30 -25.41
N ASP A 319 2.77 5.98 -25.46
CA ASP A 319 1.64 5.23 -26.00
C ASP A 319 0.59 5.01 -24.89
N PRO A 320 -0.64 5.54 -25.00
CA PRO A 320 -1.66 5.37 -23.96
C PRO A 320 -2.12 3.91 -23.77
N LEU A 321 -1.80 3.01 -24.71
CA LEU A 321 -2.15 1.59 -24.65
C LEU A 321 -1.08 0.74 -23.94
N GLN A 322 0.12 1.29 -23.71
CA GLN A 322 1.20 0.58 -23.05
C GLN A 322 1.27 0.94 -21.57
N PHE A 323 1.32 -0.07 -20.70
CA PHE A 323 1.33 0.13 -19.24
C PHE A 323 2.53 0.98 -18.76
N ILE A 324 3.70 0.77 -19.34
CA ILE A 324 4.93 1.48 -18.97
C ILE A 324 4.79 3.00 -19.22
N THR A 325 4.27 3.37 -20.39
CA THR A 325 4.07 4.77 -20.80
C THR A 325 2.84 5.38 -20.14
N LYS A 326 1.84 4.58 -19.75
CA LYS A 326 0.72 5.03 -18.91
C LYS A 326 1.22 5.56 -17.55
N ARG A 327 2.11 4.83 -16.88
CA ARG A 327 2.69 5.27 -15.60
C ARG A 327 3.58 6.52 -15.76
N LEU A 328 4.28 6.64 -16.89
CA LEU A 328 5.03 7.85 -17.23
C LEU A 328 4.09 9.06 -17.42
N GLU A 329 2.94 8.87 -18.05
CA GLU A 329 1.92 9.92 -18.17
C GLU A 329 1.31 10.28 -16.81
N GLU A 330 1.05 9.31 -15.94
CA GLU A 330 0.55 9.56 -14.57
C GLU A 330 1.52 10.42 -13.76
N ARG A 331 2.84 10.16 -13.87
CA ARG A 331 3.88 11.02 -13.28
C ARG A 331 3.87 12.42 -13.87
N ALA A 332 3.78 12.55 -15.19
CA ALA A 332 3.75 13.84 -15.87
C ALA A 332 2.54 14.67 -15.44
N LYS A 333 1.36 14.04 -15.42
CA LYS A 333 0.10 14.61 -14.95
C LYS A 333 0.19 15.06 -13.49
N TYR A 334 0.76 14.21 -12.62
CA TYR A 334 0.95 14.53 -11.21
C TYR A 334 1.80 15.80 -11.02
N LEU A 335 2.89 15.96 -11.78
CA LEU A 335 3.70 17.19 -11.76
C LEU A 335 2.94 18.39 -12.33
N ALA A 336 2.24 18.21 -13.46
CA ALA A 336 1.50 19.28 -14.11
C ALA A 336 0.44 19.89 -13.18
N ILE A 337 -0.32 19.06 -12.47
CA ILE A 337 -1.30 19.50 -11.48
C ILE A 337 -0.59 20.16 -10.29
N SER A 338 0.46 19.53 -9.76
CA SER A 338 1.20 20.04 -8.59
C SER A 338 1.82 21.42 -8.82
N PHE A 339 2.12 21.75 -10.07
CA PHE A 339 2.67 23.05 -10.49
C PHE A 339 1.64 23.96 -11.17
N ASN A 340 0.36 23.60 -11.16
CA ASN A 340 -0.76 24.35 -11.76
C ASN A 340 -0.62 24.61 -13.27
N TYR A 341 0.05 23.71 -13.99
CA TYR A 341 0.05 23.72 -15.46
C TYR A 341 -1.21 23.06 -16.05
N GLU A 342 -1.84 22.17 -15.28
CA GLU A 342 -3.08 21.47 -15.62
C GLU A 342 -4.03 21.53 -14.41
N GLN A 343 -5.34 21.41 -14.66
CA GLN A 343 -6.38 21.38 -13.62
C GLN A 343 -6.82 19.96 -13.30
#